data_AF-A0A7V2ACY1-F1
#
_entry.id   AF-A0A7V2ACY1-F1
#
_cell.length_a   1.000
_cell.length_b   1.000
_cell.length_c   1.000
_cell.angle_alpha   90.00
_cell.angle_beta   90.00
_cell.angle_gamma   90.00
#
_symmetry.space_group_name_H-M   'P 1'
#
loop_
_entity.id
_entity.type
_entity.pdbx_description
1 polymer ?
#
loop_
_entity_poly.entity_id
_entity_poly.type
_entity_poly.pdbx_seq_one_letter_code
_entity_poly.pdbx_strand_id
1 'polypeptide(L)'
;IDHILPEKLDRDLEYVETASFAGDMTLMVRGIWATVVGAVKTKFLWRRRYRVALFLLDGALIVSSCYLAFMIRNDFTWPARAQFVVYPLLITVAARLISLAYFGAYQGVLAYFGLWDMLALVKAIGVSALVAGGLTFFIGLQSFPRSVFVIDSFLVLLLLAGLRYVLRGAARARTRQSGRHRDKALVVGAGIGGEQIARALMDDPACPYRPVGFIDESPERWGSSIHGIRILGGAAEVPLAVSANGIEAVFICVSDLSERGVAEIVEICQKVGVEYRVVPTLSDLLNGEQRNGHRPTSIPRGIAAAG
;
A
#
# COMPACT_ATOMS: atom_id res chain seq x y z
N ILE A 1 45.41 8.49 -10.32
CA ILE A 1 44.35 8.40 -11.36
C ILE A 1 44.95 8.00 -12.71
N ASP A 2 46.19 8.38 -13.01
CA ASP A 2 46.89 8.05 -14.27
C ASP A 2 47.33 6.58 -14.44
N HIS A 3 47.28 5.75 -13.39
CA HIS A 3 47.69 4.35 -13.47
C HIS A 3 46.54 3.37 -13.76
N ILE A 4 45.30 3.86 -13.82
CA ILE A 4 44.07 3.05 -14.03
C ILE A 4 43.60 3.10 -15.50
N LEU A 5 44.07 4.10 -16.26
CA LEU A 5 43.66 4.32 -17.65
C LEU A 5 44.19 3.28 -18.67
N PRO A 6 45.43 2.76 -18.61
CA PRO A 6 45.94 1.91 -19.69
C PRO A 6 45.25 0.53 -19.73
N GLU A 7 45.00 -0.11 -18.58
CA GLU A 7 44.32 -1.41 -18.53
C GLU A 7 42.84 -1.36 -18.94
N LYS A 8 42.17 -0.22 -18.75
CA LYS A 8 40.81 -0.03 -19.25
C LYS A 8 40.77 0.16 -20.75
N LEU A 9 41.74 0.88 -21.31
CA LEU A 9 41.80 1.16 -22.74
C LEU A 9 42.06 -0.12 -23.56
N ASP A 10 42.94 -1.00 -23.07
CA ASP A 10 43.23 -2.28 -23.74
C ASP A 10 42.02 -3.23 -23.74
N ARG A 11 41.25 -3.28 -22.64
CA ARG A 11 39.99 -4.06 -22.59
C ARG A 11 38.88 -3.49 -23.47
N ASP A 12 38.79 -2.16 -23.54
CA ASP A 12 37.78 -1.49 -24.38
C ASP A 12 38.11 -1.65 -25.87
N LEU A 13 39.39 -1.72 -26.25
CA LEU A 13 39.85 -2.01 -27.62
C LEU A 13 39.60 -3.48 -28.02
N GLU A 14 39.83 -4.44 -27.13
CA GLU A 14 39.55 -5.86 -27.37
C GLU A 14 38.04 -6.12 -27.55
N TYR A 15 37.18 -5.35 -26.87
CA TYR A 15 35.73 -5.38 -27.07
C TYR A 15 35.32 -4.85 -28.46
N VAL A 16 35.98 -3.81 -28.96
CA VAL A 16 35.69 -3.23 -30.27
C VAL A 16 36.12 -4.16 -31.41
N GLU A 17 37.20 -4.91 -31.26
CA GLU A 17 37.68 -5.85 -32.30
C GLU A 17 36.91 -7.17 -32.36
N THR A 18 36.26 -7.59 -31.27
CA THR A 18 35.50 -8.85 -31.19
C THR A 18 33.98 -8.67 -31.06
N ALA A 19 33.49 -7.42 -31.14
CA ALA A 19 32.07 -7.06 -31.10
C ALA A 19 31.31 -7.68 -32.28
N SER A 20 30.80 -8.90 -32.06
CA SER A 20 29.80 -9.51 -32.93
C SER A 20 28.41 -9.24 -32.37
N PHE A 21 27.45 -8.96 -33.24
CA PHE A 21 26.03 -8.82 -32.87
C PHE A 21 25.52 -9.99 -32.02
N ALA A 22 26.04 -11.21 -32.26
CA ALA A 22 25.72 -12.40 -31.49
C ALA A 22 26.29 -12.36 -30.05
N GLY A 23 27.48 -11.78 -29.85
CA GLY A 23 28.09 -11.60 -28.53
C GLY A 23 27.31 -10.63 -27.65
N ASP A 24 26.95 -9.47 -28.20
CA ASP A 24 26.12 -8.47 -27.53
C ASP A 24 24.72 -9.01 -27.19
N MET A 25 24.11 -9.76 -28.12
CA MET A 25 22.82 -10.39 -27.90
C MET A 25 22.89 -11.45 -26.80
N THR A 26 23.99 -12.21 -26.73
CA THR A 26 24.21 -13.21 -25.67
C THR A 26 24.44 -12.55 -24.31
N LEU A 27 25.13 -11.40 -24.27
CA LEU A 27 25.33 -10.60 -23.06
C LEU A 27 24.02 -9.97 -22.56
N MET A 28 23.19 -9.42 -23.47
CA MET A 28 21.84 -8.96 -23.12
C MET A 28 20.97 -10.10 -22.62
N VAL A 29 20.96 -11.25 -23.31
CA VAL A 29 20.17 -12.42 -22.89
C VAL A 29 20.66 -12.97 -21.55
N ARG A 30 21.97 -13.01 -21.30
CA ARG A 30 22.53 -13.40 -19.99
C ARG A 30 22.22 -12.40 -18.90
N GLY A 31 22.26 -11.10 -19.18
CA GLY A 31 21.88 -10.04 -18.24
C GLY A 31 20.39 -10.12 -17.88
N ILE A 32 19.53 -10.29 -18.88
CA ILE A 32 18.09 -10.52 -18.69
C ILE A 32 17.87 -11.82 -17.91
N TRP A 33 18.56 -12.91 -18.26
CA TRP A 33 18.43 -14.20 -17.59
C TRP A 33 18.90 -14.15 -16.14
N ALA A 34 20.05 -13.55 -15.84
CA ALA A 34 20.57 -13.39 -14.48
C ALA A 34 19.67 -12.48 -13.64
N THR A 35 19.04 -11.47 -14.24
CA THR A 35 18.08 -10.59 -13.57
C THR A 35 16.75 -11.28 -13.31
N VAL A 36 16.23 -12.03 -14.29
CA VAL A 36 14.99 -12.81 -14.16
C VAL A 36 15.17 -13.95 -13.14
N VAL A 37 16.24 -14.72 -13.24
CA VAL A 37 16.54 -15.82 -12.31
C VAL A 37 16.89 -15.30 -10.92
N GLY A 38 17.63 -14.19 -10.82
CA GLY A 38 17.96 -13.52 -9.57
C GLY A 38 16.74 -12.95 -8.85
N ALA A 39 15.79 -12.37 -9.59
CA ALA A 39 14.51 -11.89 -9.04
C ALA A 39 13.61 -13.05 -8.57
N VAL A 40 13.68 -14.21 -9.23
CA VAL A 40 12.88 -15.40 -8.89
C VAL A 40 13.44 -16.16 -7.67
N LYS A 41 14.76 -16.19 -7.46
CA LYS A 41 15.38 -17.15 -6.52
C LYS A 41 15.44 -16.76 -5.04
N THR A 42 15.32 -15.50 -4.62
CA THR A 42 15.77 -15.14 -3.23
C THR A 42 14.74 -14.57 -2.27
N LYS A 43 13.50 -14.22 -2.67
CA LYS A 43 12.49 -13.70 -1.71
C LYS A 43 11.03 -14.15 -1.96
N PHE A 44 10.77 -14.97 -2.99
CA PHE A 44 9.42 -15.33 -3.40
C PHE A 44 8.70 -16.33 -2.47
N LEU A 45 9.45 -17.18 -1.74
CA LEU A 45 8.90 -18.43 -1.18
C LEU A 45 8.58 -18.47 0.33
N TRP A 46 8.71 -17.38 1.10
CA TRP A 46 8.67 -17.49 2.58
C TRP A 46 7.31 -17.25 3.27
N ARG A 47 6.20 -16.98 2.55
CA ARG A 47 4.80 -17.17 3.02
C ARG A 47 3.91 -17.67 1.88
N ARG A 48 3.76 -19.00 1.79
CA ARG A 48 3.62 -19.78 0.55
C ARG A 48 2.23 -19.88 -0.11
N ARG A 49 1.11 -19.61 0.59
CA ARG A 49 -0.24 -19.85 0.04
C ARG A 49 -0.87 -18.62 -0.62
N TYR A 50 -0.92 -17.50 0.09
CA TYR A 50 -1.58 -16.28 -0.39
C TYR A 50 -0.87 -15.65 -1.60
N ARG A 51 0.47 -15.66 -1.63
CA ARG A 51 1.24 -15.11 -2.77
C ARG A 51 1.12 -15.96 -4.03
N VAL A 52 1.08 -17.29 -3.89
CA VAL A 52 0.87 -18.20 -5.02
C VAL A 52 -0.56 -18.07 -5.55
N ALA A 53 -1.56 -18.00 -4.66
CA ALA A 53 -2.95 -17.75 -5.06
C ALA A 53 -3.10 -16.42 -5.80
N LEU A 54 -2.45 -15.35 -5.32
CA LEU A 54 -2.46 -14.04 -5.98
C LEU A 54 -1.76 -14.09 -7.34
N PHE A 55 -0.62 -14.77 -7.45
CA PHE A 55 0.08 -14.94 -8.73
C PHE A 55 -0.77 -15.70 -9.76
N LEU A 56 -1.43 -16.77 -9.34
CA LEU A 56 -2.34 -17.53 -10.20
C LEU A 56 -3.56 -16.70 -10.62
N LEU A 57 -4.12 -15.93 -9.68
CA LEU A 57 -5.26 -15.06 -9.95
C LEU A 57 -4.88 -13.91 -10.90
N ASP A 58 -3.75 -13.27 -10.68
CA ASP A 58 -3.20 -12.25 -11.59
C ASP A 58 -2.94 -12.87 -12.97
N GLY A 59 -2.38 -14.08 -13.04
CA GLY A 59 -2.22 -14.82 -14.30
C GLY A 59 -3.53 -15.07 -15.03
N ALA A 60 -4.57 -15.51 -14.32
CA ALA A 60 -5.91 -15.69 -14.89
C ALA A 60 -6.51 -14.37 -15.39
N LEU A 61 -6.32 -13.27 -14.66
CA LEU A 61 -6.77 -11.95 -15.07
C LEU A 61 -6.04 -11.43 -16.32
N ILE A 62 -4.74 -11.66 -16.43
CA ILE A 62 -3.93 -11.28 -17.60
C ILE A 62 -4.38 -12.08 -18.84
N VAL A 63 -4.62 -13.39 -18.70
CA VAL A 63 -5.14 -14.20 -19.81
C VAL A 63 -6.54 -13.72 -20.22
N SER A 64 -7.39 -13.45 -19.23
CA SER A 64 -8.75 -12.95 -19.46
C SER A 64 -8.76 -11.57 -20.13
N SER A 65 -7.88 -10.65 -19.70
CA SER A 65 -7.76 -9.32 -20.29
C SER A 65 -7.30 -9.40 -21.74
N CYS A 66 -6.31 -10.24 -22.03
CA CYS A 66 -5.76 -10.38 -23.37
C CYS A 66 -6.79 -11.00 -24.32
N TYR A 67 -7.50 -12.03 -23.85
CA TYR A 67 -8.61 -12.64 -24.59
C TYR A 67 -9.73 -11.64 -24.87
N LEU A 68 -10.16 -10.89 -23.86
CA LEU A 68 -11.24 -9.90 -24.00
C LEU A 68 -10.83 -8.74 -24.91
N ALA A 69 -9.59 -8.25 -24.80
CA ALA A 69 -9.06 -7.20 -25.67
C ALA A 69 -9.02 -7.65 -27.14
N PHE A 70 -8.66 -8.92 -27.38
CA PHE A 70 -8.69 -9.51 -28.71
C PHE A 70 -10.14 -9.61 -29.24
N MET A 71 -11.08 -10.07 -28.42
CA MET A 71 -12.49 -10.17 -28.80
C MET A 71 -13.12 -8.82 -29.11
N ILE A 72 -12.90 -7.81 -28.27
CA ILE A 72 -13.38 -6.43 -28.49
C ILE A 72 -12.83 -5.88 -29.81
N ARG A 73 -11.56 -6.13 -30.12
CA ARG A 73 -10.92 -5.58 -31.31
C ARG A 73 -11.38 -6.22 -32.62
N ASN A 74 -11.77 -7.49 -32.58
CA ASN A 74 -12.17 -8.26 -33.76
C ASN A 74 -13.69 -8.44 -33.86
N ASP A 75 -14.48 -7.58 -33.20
CA ASP A 75 -15.95 -7.66 -33.19
C ASP A 75 -16.47 -9.06 -32.84
N PHE A 76 -15.81 -9.73 -31.89
CA PHE A 76 -16.09 -11.11 -31.46
C PHE A 76 -16.00 -12.18 -32.57
N THR A 77 -15.31 -11.88 -33.66
CA THR A 77 -15.03 -12.85 -34.73
C THR A 77 -13.76 -13.64 -34.46
N TRP A 78 -13.78 -14.94 -34.74
CA TRP A 78 -12.62 -15.82 -34.55
C TRP A 78 -11.82 -15.93 -35.86
N PRO A 79 -10.50 -15.67 -35.85
CA PRO A 79 -9.71 -15.81 -37.06
C PRO A 79 -9.55 -17.28 -37.46
N ALA A 80 -9.56 -17.54 -38.76
CA ALA A 80 -9.41 -18.89 -39.32
C ALA A 80 -8.08 -19.58 -38.97
N ARG A 81 -7.07 -18.82 -38.50
CA ARG A 81 -5.75 -19.34 -38.13
C ARG A 81 -5.40 -18.96 -36.70
N ALA A 82 -5.70 -19.85 -35.75
CA ALA A 82 -5.51 -19.64 -34.32
C ALA A 82 -4.05 -19.31 -33.92
N GLN A 83 -3.05 -19.80 -34.66
CA GLN A 83 -1.63 -19.56 -34.38
C GLN A 83 -1.24 -18.07 -34.37
N PHE A 84 -1.92 -17.23 -35.17
CA PHE A 84 -1.66 -15.79 -35.19
C PHE A 84 -2.22 -15.06 -33.96
N VAL A 85 -2.96 -15.76 -33.10
CA VAL A 85 -3.49 -15.24 -31.82
C VAL A 85 -2.76 -15.86 -30.64
N VAL A 86 -2.54 -17.18 -30.68
CA VAL A 86 -1.97 -17.93 -29.55
C VAL A 86 -0.54 -17.50 -29.25
N TYR A 87 0.33 -17.34 -30.26
CA TYR A 87 1.73 -16.95 -30.01
C TYR A 87 1.87 -15.52 -29.47
N PRO A 88 1.23 -14.48 -30.05
CA PRO A 88 1.23 -13.14 -29.45
C PRO A 88 0.66 -13.11 -28.03
N LEU A 89 -0.40 -13.88 -27.77
CA LEU A 89 -1.01 -13.96 -26.44
C LEU A 89 -0.04 -14.57 -25.42
N LEU A 90 0.61 -15.69 -25.77
CA LEU A 90 1.59 -16.34 -24.89
C LEU A 90 2.78 -15.41 -24.59
N ILE A 91 3.30 -14.73 -25.62
CA ILE A 91 4.36 -13.73 -25.47
C ILE A 91 3.92 -12.60 -24.53
N THR A 92 2.70 -12.08 -24.71
CA THR A 92 2.16 -10.99 -23.89
C THR A 92 2.01 -11.42 -22.44
N VAL A 93 1.42 -12.58 -22.18
CA VAL A 93 1.23 -13.13 -20.83
C VAL A 93 2.59 -13.36 -20.16
N ALA A 94 3.55 -13.96 -20.86
CA ALA A 94 4.89 -14.20 -20.32
C ALA A 94 5.62 -12.90 -19.99
N ALA A 95 5.63 -11.93 -20.92
CA ALA A 95 6.22 -10.61 -20.70
C ALA A 95 5.57 -9.89 -19.52
N ARG A 96 4.25 -10.00 -19.36
CA ARG A 96 3.47 -9.39 -18.26
C ARG A 96 3.86 -9.99 -16.91
N LEU A 97 3.86 -11.32 -16.79
CA LEU A 97 4.19 -12.00 -15.53
C LEU A 97 5.62 -11.72 -15.10
N ILE A 98 6.57 -11.72 -16.05
CA ILE A 98 7.97 -11.38 -15.79
C ILE A 98 8.09 -9.93 -15.32
N SER A 99 7.41 -9.00 -16.00
CA SER A 99 7.46 -7.57 -15.64
C SER A 99 6.83 -7.30 -14.27
N LEU A 100 5.70 -7.90 -13.95
CA LEU A 100 5.06 -7.78 -12.63
C LEU A 100 5.94 -8.34 -11.51
N ALA A 101 6.63 -9.45 -11.76
CA ALA A 101 7.62 -9.99 -10.83
C ALA A 101 8.82 -9.05 -10.65
N TYR A 102 9.34 -8.48 -11.74
CA TYR A 102 10.49 -7.57 -11.75
C TYR A 102 10.21 -6.25 -11.01
N PHE A 103 9.07 -5.61 -11.27
CA PHE A 103 8.67 -4.37 -10.59
C PHE A 103 8.17 -4.59 -9.16
N GLY A 104 8.29 -5.81 -8.63
CA GLY A 104 7.98 -6.10 -7.22
C GLY A 104 6.49 -6.06 -6.90
N ALA A 105 5.61 -6.23 -7.88
CA ALA A 105 4.16 -6.15 -7.68
C ALA A 105 3.63 -7.18 -6.65
N TYR A 106 4.40 -8.23 -6.34
CA TYR A 106 4.05 -9.28 -5.36
C TYR A 106 4.75 -9.13 -4.00
N GLN A 107 5.57 -8.09 -3.81
CA GLN A 107 6.34 -7.89 -2.58
C GLN A 107 5.57 -7.10 -1.52
N GLY A 108 4.60 -6.27 -1.94
CA GLY A 108 3.79 -5.42 -1.07
C GLY A 108 2.84 -6.19 -0.13
N VAL A 109 2.54 -5.59 1.01
CA VAL A 109 1.53 -6.08 1.95
C VAL A 109 0.15 -5.56 1.49
N LEU A 110 -0.77 -6.47 1.14
CA LEU A 110 -2.06 -6.12 0.51
C LEU A 110 -2.87 -5.07 1.30
N ALA A 111 -2.79 -5.07 2.64
CA ALA A 111 -3.49 -4.10 3.49
C ALA A 111 -3.04 -2.64 3.29
N TYR A 112 -1.82 -2.45 2.78
CA TYR A 112 -1.17 -1.15 2.55
C TYR A 112 -1.01 -0.81 1.07
N PHE A 113 -1.68 -1.55 0.18
CA PHE A 113 -1.61 -1.30 -1.26
C PHE A 113 -1.91 0.18 -1.56
N GLY A 114 -0.93 0.91 -2.09
CA GLY A 114 -0.95 2.37 -2.17
C GLY A 114 -0.57 2.94 -3.54
N LEU A 115 -0.25 4.24 -3.56
CA LEU A 115 0.13 4.95 -4.79
C LEU A 115 1.39 4.35 -5.44
N TRP A 116 2.38 3.99 -4.63
CA TRP A 116 3.63 3.40 -5.13
C TRP A 116 3.41 2.03 -5.79
N ASP A 117 2.49 1.23 -5.27
CA ASP A 117 2.14 -0.06 -5.89
C ASP A 117 1.37 0.13 -7.20
N MET A 118 0.52 1.16 -7.29
CA MET A 118 -0.14 1.54 -8.55
C MET A 118 0.89 1.97 -9.61
N LEU A 119 1.87 2.79 -9.24
CA LEU A 119 2.94 3.19 -10.15
C LEU A 119 3.78 1.99 -10.61
N ALA A 120 4.05 1.03 -9.72
CA ALA A 120 4.72 -0.21 -10.08
C ALA A 120 3.91 -1.03 -11.09
N LEU A 121 2.59 -1.13 -10.93
CA LEU A 121 1.71 -1.80 -11.90
C LEU A 121 1.73 -1.09 -13.26
N VAL A 122 1.59 0.22 -13.30
CA VAL A 122 1.62 0.99 -14.56
C VAL A 122 2.94 0.81 -15.29
N LYS A 123 4.08 0.88 -14.57
CA LYS A 123 5.41 0.62 -15.15
C LYS A 123 5.53 -0.80 -15.68
N ALA A 124 5.09 -1.80 -14.93
CA ALA A 124 5.14 -3.20 -15.36
C ALA A 124 4.28 -3.45 -16.60
N ILE A 125 3.07 -2.88 -16.64
CA ILE A 125 2.12 -3.00 -17.76
C ILE A 125 2.69 -2.30 -18.99
N GLY A 126 3.24 -1.09 -18.85
CA GLY A 126 3.87 -0.35 -19.95
C GLY A 126 5.08 -1.08 -20.52
N VAL A 127 6.01 -1.53 -19.67
CA VAL A 127 7.22 -2.25 -20.12
C VAL A 127 6.86 -3.57 -20.78
N SER A 128 5.94 -4.36 -20.20
CA SER A 128 5.49 -5.62 -20.81
C SER A 128 4.79 -5.41 -22.15
N ALA A 129 4.00 -4.35 -22.32
CA ALA A 129 3.36 -4.03 -23.59
C ALA A 129 4.39 -3.64 -24.68
N LEU A 130 5.41 -2.86 -24.32
CA LEU A 130 6.50 -2.50 -25.24
C LEU A 130 7.32 -3.73 -25.64
N VAL A 131 7.68 -4.60 -24.67
CA VAL A 131 8.42 -5.84 -24.94
C VAL A 131 7.60 -6.79 -25.81
N ALA A 132 6.32 -7.01 -25.49
CA ALA A 132 5.45 -7.89 -26.27
C ALA A 132 5.20 -7.36 -27.69
N GLY A 133 4.93 -6.05 -27.83
CA GLY A 133 4.77 -5.38 -29.12
C GLY A 133 6.03 -5.41 -29.98
N GLY A 134 7.19 -5.16 -29.37
CA GLY A 134 8.48 -5.25 -30.05
C GLY A 134 8.80 -6.68 -30.50
N LEU A 135 8.65 -7.66 -29.61
CA LEU A 135 8.98 -9.05 -29.92
C LEU A 135 8.07 -9.64 -31.01
N THR A 136 6.76 -9.32 -30.97
CA THR A 136 5.83 -9.72 -32.03
C THR A 136 6.12 -9.07 -33.38
N PHE A 137 6.66 -7.84 -33.38
CA PHE A 137 7.13 -7.18 -34.61
C PHE A 137 8.34 -7.89 -35.22
N PHE A 138 9.35 -8.23 -34.41
CA PHE A 138 10.58 -8.89 -34.90
C PHE A 138 10.36 -10.34 -35.36
N ILE A 139 9.43 -11.08 -34.74
CA ILE A 139 9.11 -12.47 -35.10
C ILE A 139 8.20 -12.56 -36.34
N GLY A 140 7.80 -11.43 -36.93
CA GLY A 140 6.96 -11.40 -38.13
C GLY A 140 5.49 -11.69 -37.86
N LEU A 141 5.03 -11.60 -36.61
CA LEU A 141 3.62 -11.76 -36.20
C LEU A 141 2.83 -10.45 -36.39
N GLN A 142 3.09 -9.73 -37.48
CA GLN A 142 2.51 -8.40 -37.75
C GLN A 142 1.01 -8.42 -38.03
N SER A 143 0.44 -9.60 -38.33
CA SER A 143 -1.00 -9.79 -38.51
C SER A 143 -1.80 -9.57 -37.23
N PHE A 144 -1.14 -9.54 -36.06
CA PHE A 144 -1.81 -9.27 -34.79
C PHE A 144 -2.11 -7.76 -34.64
N PRO A 145 -3.37 -7.35 -34.41
CA PRO A 145 -3.70 -5.93 -34.35
C PRO A 145 -3.02 -5.23 -33.17
N ARG A 146 -2.17 -4.22 -33.45
CA ARG A 146 -1.40 -3.50 -32.42
C ARG A 146 -2.26 -2.82 -31.35
N SER A 147 -3.49 -2.45 -31.70
CA SER A 147 -4.47 -1.90 -30.77
C SER A 147 -4.87 -2.88 -29.66
N VAL A 148 -4.71 -4.20 -29.85
CA VAL A 148 -4.98 -5.20 -28.80
C VAL A 148 -4.05 -4.99 -27.61
N PHE A 149 -2.77 -4.65 -27.82
CA PHE A 149 -1.84 -4.37 -26.71
C PHE A 149 -2.27 -3.14 -25.89
N VAL A 150 -2.82 -2.13 -26.57
CA VAL A 150 -3.30 -0.91 -25.91
C VAL A 150 -4.56 -1.22 -25.10
N ILE A 151 -5.55 -1.87 -25.71
CA ILE A 151 -6.81 -2.26 -25.06
C ILE A 151 -6.52 -3.20 -23.87
N ASP A 152 -5.68 -4.21 -24.07
CA ASP A 152 -5.26 -5.14 -23.01
C ASP A 152 -4.56 -4.42 -21.85
N SER A 153 -3.72 -3.42 -22.13
CA SER A 153 -3.05 -2.65 -21.08
C SER A 153 -4.02 -1.89 -20.18
N PHE A 154 -5.07 -1.30 -20.75
CA PHE A 154 -6.13 -0.65 -19.96
C PHE A 154 -6.97 -1.68 -19.20
N LEU A 155 -7.38 -2.78 -19.85
CA LEU A 155 -8.19 -3.82 -19.23
C LEU A 155 -7.48 -4.49 -18.06
N VAL A 156 -6.22 -4.91 -18.25
CA VAL A 156 -5.46 -5.55 -17.18
C VAL A 156 -5.23 -4.59 -16.02
N LEU A 157 -4.95 -3.31 -16.32
CA LEU A 157 -4.69 -2.32 -15.27
C LEU A 157 -5.93 -2.19 -14.40
N LEU A 158 -7.10 -2.07 -15.02
CA LEU A 158 -8.38 -2.04 -14.32
C LEU A 158 -8.63 -3.30 -13.49
N LEU A 159 -8.42 -4.48 -14.08
CA LEU A 159 -8.66 -5.77 -13.41
C LEU A 159 -7.71 -6.00 -12.23
N LEU A 160 -6.41 -5.78 -12.41
CA LEU A 160 -5.41 -5.96 -11.35
C LEU A 160 -5.55 -4.92 -10.25
N ALA A 161 -5.75 -3.64 -10.61
CA ALA A 161 -5.99 -2.57 -9.64
C ALA A 161 -7.27 -2.81 -8.85
N GLY A 162 -8.36 -3.18 -9.55
CA GLY A 162 -9.65 -3.49 -8.94
C GLY A 162 -9.57 -4.67 -7.99
N LEU A 163 -8.96 -5.78 -8.41
CA LEU A 163 -8.74 -6.94 -7.55
C LEU A 163 -7.95 -6.56 -6.29
N ARG A 164 -6.83 -5.83 -6.42
CA ARG A 164 -6.01 -5.43 -5.28
C ARG A 164 -6.75 -4.48 -4.34
N TYR A 165 -7.59 -3.59 -4.88
CA TYR A 165 -8.43 -2.72 -4.06
C TYR A 165 -9.46 -3.52 -3.25
N VAL A 166 -10.14 -4.48 -3.89
CA VAL A 166 -11.08 -5.40 -3.21
C VAL A 166 -10.37 -6.22 -2.13
N LEU A 167 -9.22 -6.80 -2.46
CA LEU A 167 -8.44 -7.59 -1.49
C LEU A 167 -7.89 -6.73 -0.35
N ARG A 168 -7.50 -5.48 -0.61
CA ARG A 168 -7.12 -4.49 0.42
C ARG A 168 -8.29 -4.22 1.37
N GLY A 169 -9.48 -4.00 0.82
CA GLY A 169 -10.72 -3.83 1.59
C GLY A 169 -11.04 -5.04 2.45
N ALA A 170 -10.99 -6.24 1.87
CA ALA A 170 -11.23 -7.50 2.57
C ALA A 170 -10.20 -7.77 3.67
N ALA A 171 -8.92 -7.48 3.42
CA ALA A 171 -7.86 -7.62 4.42
C ALA A 171 -8.09 -6.67 5.61
N ARG A 172 -8.46 -5.42 5.35
CA ARG A 172 -8.80 -4.43 6.40
C ARG A 172 -10.10 -4.77 7.14
N ALA A 173 -11.10 -5.32 6.45
CA ALA A 173 -12.36 -5.71 7.08
C ALA A 173 -12.17 -6.92 8.00
N ARG A 174 -11.38 -7.91 7.59
CA ARG A 174 -11.08 -9.10 8.40
C ARG A 174 -10.39 -8.74 9.70
N THR A 175 -9.45 -7.80 9.65
CA THR A 175 -8.80 -7.35 10.88
C THR A 175 -9.76 -6.55 11.76
N ARG A 176 -10.62 -5.69 11.19
CA ARG A 176 -11.65 -4.95 11.93
C ARG A 176 -12.68 -5.84 12.64
N GLN A 177 -13.05 -6.99 12.07
CA GLN A 177 -14.02 -7.91 12.68
C GLN A 177 -13.54 -8.56 13.99
N SER A 178 -12.22 -8.59 14.24
CA SER A 178 -11.66 -9.11 15.50
C SER A 178 -11.89 -8.19 16.69
N GLY A 179 -12.23 -6.91 16.47
CA GLY A 179 -12.48 -5.90 17.50
C GLY A 179 -13.96 -5.55 17.62
N ARG A 180 -14.86 -6.55 17.72
CA ARG A 180 -16.32 -6.32 17.71
C ARG A 180 -16.87 -5.72 19.00
N HIS A 181 -16.05 -5.59 20.04
CA HIS A 181 -16.30 -4.79 21.25
C HIS A 181 -15.08 -3.90 21.44
N ARG A 182 -15.21 -2.64 21.03
CA ARG A 182 -14.18 -1.62 21.24
C ARG A 182 -14.79 -0.51 22.06
N ASP A 183 -14.11 -0.19 23.14
CA ASP A 183 -14.47 0.83 24.11
C ASP A 183 -14.51 2.18 23.39
N LYS A 184 -15.56 2.95 23.63
CA LYS A 184 -15.73 4.24 22.93
C LYS A 184 -14.73 5.26 23.46
N ALA A 185 -14.01 5.90 22.55
CA ALA A 185 -13.00 6.90 22.88
C ALA A 185 -13.36 8.30 22.39
N LEU A 186 -13.12 9.31 23.22
CA LEU A 186 -13.14 10.72 22.84
C LEU A 186 -11.71 11.16 22.55
N VAL A 187 -11.49 11.96 21.51
CA VAL A 187 -10.18 12.55 21.22
C VAL A 187 -10.24 14.05 21.45
N VAL A 188 -9.36 14.59 22.28
CA VAL A 188 -9.29 16.02 22.62
C VAL A 188 -8.09 16.63 21.90
N GLY A 189 -8.36 17.71 21.17
CA GLY A 189 -7.52 18.25 20.12
C GLY A 189 -7.94 17.67 18.77
N ALA A 190 -8.43 18.51 17.85
CA ALA A 190 -8.77 18.14 16.46
C ALA A 190 -7.74 18.73 15.48
N GLY A 191 -6.49 18.88 15.93
CA GLY A 191 -5.35 19.28 15.12
C GLY A 191 -4.68 18.10 14.44
N ILE A 192 -3.40 18.28 14.09
CA ILE A 192 -2.60 17.26 13.40
C ILE A 192 -2.40 16.05 14.32
N GLY A 193 -2.19 16.27 15.62
CA GLY A 193 -1.94 15.17 16.54
C GLY A 193 -3.19 14.38 16.89
N GLY A 194 -4.33 15.05 17.07
CA GLY A 194 -5.64 14.43 17.26
C GLY A 194 -6.05 13.59 16.06
N GLU A 195 -5.84 14.09 14.84
CA GLU A 195 -6.04 13.30 13.62
C GLU A 195 -5.21 12.02 13.62
N GLN A 196 -3.93 12.11 14.00
CA GLN A 196 -3.03 10.96 14.05
C GLN A 196 -3.47 9.93 15.09
N ILE A 197 -3.90 10.39 16.28
CA ILE A 197 -4.42 9.53 17.34
C ILE A 197 -5.67 8.82 16.83
N ALA A 198 -6.67 9.55 16.33
CA ALA A 198 -7.90 8.96 15.83
C ALA A 198 -7.63 7.97 14.69
N ARG A 199 -6.72 8.31 13.77
CA ARG A 199 -6.31 7.41 12.68
C ARG A 199 -5.67 6.14 13.23
N ALA A 200 -4.76 6.24 14.20
CA ALA A 200 -4.14 5.07 14.84
C ALA A 200 -5.20 4.19 15.52
N LEU A 201 -6.15 4.78 16.25
CA LEU A 201 -7.27 4.05 16.84
C LEU A 201 -8.18 3.42 15.76
N MET A 202 -8.36 4.03 14.59
CA MET A 202 -9.21 3.44 13.53
C MET A 202 -8.51 2.35 12.72
N ASP A 203 -7.21 2.51 12.47
CA ASP A 203 -6.42 1.67 11.58
C ASP A 203 -5.85 0.45 12.29
N ASP A 204 -5.57 0.53 13.61
CA ASP A 204 -5.13 -0.61 14.40
C ASP A 204 -6.34 -1.47 14.83
N PRO A 205 -6.50 -2.68 14.27
CA PRO A 205 -7.63 -3.54 14.56
C PRO A 205 -7.48 -4.29 15.90
N ALA A 206 -6.27 -4.32 16.47
CA ALA A 206 -6.00 -4.86 17.79
C ALA A 206 -6.20 -3.82 18.91
N CYS A 207 -6.31 -2.54 18.56
CA CYS A 207 -6.53 -1.48 19.53
C CYS A 207 -7.95 -1.62 20.14
N PRO A 208 -8.10 -1.63 21.48
CA PRO A 208 -9.39 -1.84 22.11
C PRO A 208 -10.32 -0.62 22.02
N TYR A 209 -9.85 0.53 21.54
CA TYR A 209 -10.64 1.77 21.54
C TYR A 209 -11.14 2.18 20.16
N ARG A 210 -12.37 2.67 20.05
CA ARG A 210 -12.92 3.26 18.82
C ARG A 210 -13.23 4.74 19.04
N PRO A 211 -12.64 5.66 18.25
CA PRO A 211 -12.95 7.07 18.39
C PRO A 211 -14.39 7.35 17.92
N VAL A 212 -15.14 8.07 18.74
CA VAL A 212 -16.56 8.42 18.49
C VAL A 212 -16.82 9.92 18.39
N GLY A 213 -15.89 10.74 18.85
CA GLY A 213 -15.99 12.19 18.80
C GLY A 213 -14.66 12.89 19.00
N PHE A 214 -14.61 14.14 18.54
CA PHE A 214 -13.52 15.06 18.81
C PHE A 214 -13.99 16.21 19.71
N ILE A 215 -13.07 16.78 20.47
CA ILE A 215 -13.24 18.03 21.21
C ILE A 215 -12.14 18.99 20.76
N ASP A 216 -12.50 20.21 20.41
CA ASP A 216 -11.56 21.25 19.97
C ASP A 216 -12.10 22.62 20.37
N GLU A 217 -11.22 23.50 20.87
CA GLU A 217 -11.61 24.84 21.31
C GLU A 217 -12.00 25.77 20.15
N SER A 218 -11.64 25.42 18.91
CA SER A 218 -11.88 26.27 17.73
C SER A 218 -13.37 26.22 17.33
N PRO A 219 -14.19 27.26 17.61
CA PRO A 219 -15.65 27.17 17.40
C PRO A 219 -16.03 27.05 15.92
N GLU A 220 -15.19 27.59 15.03
CA GLU A 220 -15.30 27.43 13.58
C GLU A 220 -15.28 25.98 13.08
N ARG A 221 -14.78 25.04 13.89
CA ARG A 221 -14.68 23.62 13.53
C ARG A 221 -15.81 22.79 14.11
N TRP A 222 -16.63 23.32 15.01
CA TRP A 222 -17.70 22.57 15.65
C TRP A 222 -18.73 22.06 14.64
N GLY A 223 -19.17 20.82 14.81
CA GLY A 223 -20.07 20.15 13.88
C GLY A 223 -19.42 19.63 12.59
N SER A 224 -18.19 20.06 12.27
CA SER A 224 -17.41 19.46 11.17
C SER A 224 -16.94 18.04 11.52
N SER A 225 -16.43 17.32 10.53
CA SER A 225 -15.99 15.93 10.72
C SER A 225 -14.60 15.65 10.17
N ILE A 226 -13.79 14.92 10.93
CA ILE A 226 -12.49 14.39 10.53
C ILE A 226 -12.61 12.87 10.42
N HIS A 227 -12.30 12.29 9.26
CA HIS A 227 -12.48 10.85 8.98
C HIS A 227 -13.91 10.32 9.28
N GLY A 228 -14.92 11.18 9.15
CA GLY A 228 -16.32 10.86 9.46
C GLY A 228 -16.69 10.91 10.95
N ILE A 229 -15.77 11.34 11.83
CA ILE A 229 -16.01 11.55 13.27
C ILE A 229 -16.24 13.04 13.51
N ARG A 230 -17.31 13.40 14.21
CA ARG A 230 -17.70 14.80 14.44
C ARG A 230 -16.91 15.46 15.56
N ILE A 231 -16.68 16.76 15.42
CA ILE A 231 -16.22 17.64 16.50
C ILE A 231 -17.46 18.08 17.29
N LEU A 232 -17.53 17.67 18.56
CA LEU A 232 -18.71 17.77 19.41
C LEU A 232 -18.82 19.11 20.14
N GLY A 233 -17.73 19.87 20.23
CA GLY A 233 -17.64 21.15 20.96
C GLY A 233 -16.23 21.39 21.50
N GLY A 234 -16.13 22.27 22.48
CA GLY A 234 -14.92 22.55 23.26
C GLY A 234 -14.87 21.75 24.57
N ALA A 235 -13.98 22.15 25.47
CA ALA A 235 -13.72 21.48 26.74
C ALA A 235 -14.98 21.36 27.61
N ALA A 236 -15.86 22.36 27.56
CA ALA A 236 -17.09 22.40 28.36
C ALA A 236 -18.07 21.28 27.99
N GLU A 237 -18.02 20.79 26.75
CA GLU A 237 -18.89 19.72 26.25
C GLU A 237 -18.38 18.32 26.61
N VAL A 238 -17.16 18.17 27.15
CA VAL A 238 -16.60 16.87 27.52
C VAL A 238 -17.53 16.05 28.44
N PRO A 239 -18.09 16.59 29.55
CA PRO A 239 -18.99 15.82 30.42
C PRO A 239 -20.27 15.35 29.71
N LEU A 240 -20.84 16.21 28.88
CA LEU A 240 -22.03 15.89 28.09
C LEU A 240 -21.71 14.84 27.03
N ALA A 241 -20.57 14.97 26.34
CA ALA A 241 -20.12 14.01 25.34
C ALA A 241 -19.88 12.62 25.96
N VAL A 242 -19.25 12.57 27.14
CA VAL A 242 -18.95 11.32 27.85
C VAL A 242 -20.23 10.59 28.24
N SER A 243 -21.18 11.29 28.86
CA SER A 243 -22.45 10.72 29.29
C SER A 243 -23.37 10.34 28.12
N ALA A 244 -23.54 11.24 27.14
CA ALA A 244 -24.46 11.02 26.02
C ALA A 244 -23.98 9.92 25.07
N ASN A 245 -22.68 9.77 24.86
CA ASN A 245 -22.13 8.80 23.92
C ASN A 245 -21.65 7.51 24.60
N GLY A 246 -21.60 7.45 25.93
CA GLY A 246 -21.08 6.32 26.70
C GLY A 246 -19.58 6.11 26.45
N ILE A 247 -18.79 7.17 26.63
CA ILE A 247 -17.34 7.17 26.39
C ILE A 247 -16.64 6.55 27.59
N GLU A 248 -15.72 5.64 27.31
CA GLU A 248 -14.97 4.88 28.31
C GLU A 248 -13.55 5.42 28.50
N ALA A 249 -12.97 6.01 27.44
CA ALA A 249 -11.64 6.61 27.49
C ALA A 249 -11.54 7.95 26.75
N VAL A 250 -10.76 8.89 27.29
CA VAL A 250 -10.46 10.18 26.66
C VAL A 250 -8.98 10.26 26.30
N PHE A 251 -8.66 10.46 25.02
CA PHE A 251 -7.30 10.64 24.53
C PHE A 251 -7.02 12.12 24.35
N ILE A 252 -6.02 12.65 25.05
CA ILE A 252 -5.67 14.07 25.07
C ILE A 252 -4.40 14.25 24.26
N CYS A 253 -4.49 14.94 23.11
CA CYS A 253 -3.34 15.27 22.28
C CYS A 253 -2.56 16.45 22.86
N VAL A 254 -1.33 16.23 23.30
CA VAL A 254 -0.51 17.27 23.93
C VAL A 254 -0.14 18.38 22.94
N SER A 255 0.12 18.05 21.67
CA SER A 255 0.62 19.02 20.69
C SER A 255 -0.45 19.97 20.16
N ASP A 256 -1.73 19.61 20.32
CA ASP A 256 -2.84 20.42 19.84
C ASP A 256 -3.37 21.37 20.94
N LEU A 257 -2.86 21.25 22.18
CA LEU A 257 -3.35 21.96 23.35
C LEU A 257 -2.23 22.74 24.05
N SER A 258 -2.60 23.90 24.61
CA SER A 258 -1.71 24.62 25.55
C SER A 258 -1.52 23.83 26.85
N GLU A 259 -0.51 24.16 27.65
CA GLU A 259 -0.33 23.46 28.93
C GLU A 259 -1.51 23.60 29.88
N ARG A 260 -2.12 24.77 29.87
CA ARG A 260 -3.34 25.05 30.63
C ARG A 260 -4.52 24.24 30.10
N GLY A 261 -4.66 24.13 28.78
CA GLY A 261 -5.73 23.33 28.17
C GLY A 261 -5.61 21.84 28.48
N VAL A 262 -4.40 21.29 28.51
CA VAL A 262 -4.19 19.89 28.95
C VAL A 262 -4.62 19.71 30.41
N ALA A 263 -4.20 20.62 31.31
CA ALA A 263 -4.55 20.54 32.73
C ALA A 263 -6.07 20.67 32.96
N GLU A 264 -6.73 21.58 32.26
CA GLU A 264 -8.17 21.80 32.31
C GLU A 264 -8.94 20.54 31.89
N ILE A 265 -8.58 19.93 30.76
CA ILE A 265 -9.23 18.70 30.28
C ILE A 265 -8.99 17.54 31.25
N VAL A 266 -7.79 17.43 31.82
CA VAL A 266 -7.48 16.42 32.85
C VAL A 266 -8.36 16.60 34.08
N GLU A 267 -8.53 17.83 34.56
CA GLU A 267 -9.41 18.13 35.69
C GLU A 267 -10.88 17.77 35.39
N ILE A 268 -11.35 18.09 34.18
CA ILE A 268 -12.71 17.72 33.73
C ILE A 268 -12.87 16.20 33.70
N CYS A 269 -11.90 15.47 33.15
CA CYS A 269 -11.94 14.00 33.09
C CYS A 269 -11.97 13.39 34.51
N GLN A 270 -11.19 13.93 35.44
CA GLN A 270 -11.17 13.50 36.84
C GLN A 270 -12.51 13.74 37.54
N LYS A 271 -13.15 14.90 37.31
CA LYS A 271 -14.47 15.22 37.88
C LYS A 271 -15.57 14.29 37.36
N VAL A 272 -15.50 13.91 36.08
CA VAL A 272 -16.48 13.02 35.43
C VAL A 272 -16.19 11.55 35.75
N GLY A 273 -14.96 11.21 36.16
CA GLY A 273 -14.57 9.85 36.52
C GLY A 273 -14.33 8.94 35.30
N VAL A 274 -13.91 9.50 34.16
CA VAL A 274 -13.60 8.76 32.92
C VAL A 274 -12.10 8.45 32.83
N GLU A 275 -11.73 7.28 32.28
CA GLU A 275 -10.32 6.99 32.00
C GLU A 275 -9.78 8.01 30.99
N TYR A 276 -8.57 8.53 31.21
CA TYR A 276 -7.93 9.44 30.26
C TYR A 276 -6.47 9.06 30.00
N ARG A 277 -6.00 9.37 28.79
CA ARG A 277 -4.64 9.10 28.33
C ARG A 277 -4.08 10.32 27.62
N VAL A 278 -2.98 10.83 28.13
CA VAL A 278 -2.25 11.93 27.51
C VAL A 278 -1.27 11.34 26.50
N VAL A 279 -1.43 11.69 25.23
CA VAL A 279 -0.66 11.11 24.12
C VAL A 279 0.14 12.22 23.42
N PRO A 280 1.48 12.12 23.39
CA PRO A 280 2.31 13.01 22.58
C PRO A 280 2.24 12.60 21.10
N THR A 281 2.53 13.54 20.19
CA THR A 281 2.62 13.18 18.76
C THR A 281 3.94 12.52 18.43
N LEU A 282 4.01 11.89 17.25
CA LEU A 282 5.27 11.33 16.73
C LEU A 282 6.34 12.42 16.60
N SER A 283 5.95 13.64 16.22
CA SER A 283 6.85 14.79 16.13
C SER A 283 7.46 15.13 17.49
N ASP A 284 6.66 15.14 18.56
CA ASP A 284 7.15 15.40 19.92
C ASP A 284 8.14 14.32 20.38
N LEU A 285 7.85 13.05 20.06
CA LEU A 285 8.73 11.93 20.38
C LEU A 285 10.07 11.99 19.63
N LEU A 286 10.05 12.42 18.37
CA LEU A 286 11.25 12.53 17.53
C LEU A 286 12.11 13.75 17.89
N ASN A 287 11.47 14.85 18.30
CA ASN A 287 12.17 16.07 18.68
C ASN A 287 12.79 16.01 20.08
N GLY A 288 12.58 14.92 20.83
CA GLY A 288 13.41 14.55 21.98
C GLY A 288 13.45 15.58 23.12
N GLU A 289 12.46 16.46 23.25
CA GLU A 289 12.55 17.58 24.18
C GLU A 289 11.28 17.80 25.03
N GLN A 290 11.52 17.73 26.35
CA GLN A 290 11.06 18.73 27.33
C GLN A 290 9.55 18.79 27.65
N ARG A 291 8.93 17.68 28.03
CA ARG A 291 7.73 17.74 28.90
C ARG A 291 7.73 16.64 29.95
N ASN A 292 8.81 16.57 30.72
CA ASN A 292 8.90 15.78 31.94
C ASN A 292 7.98 16.40 33.00
N GLY A 293 6.68 16.12 32.91
CA GLY A 293 5.67 16.58 33.86
C GLY A 293 4.47 15.65 34.01
N HIS A 294 4.22 14.75 33.06
CA HIS A 294 3.18 13.72 33.17
C HIS A 294 3.77 12.37 32.81
N ARG A 295 4.17 11.61 33.84
CA ARG A 295 4.36 10.16 33.68
C ARG A 295 3.07 9.59 33.09
N PRO A 296 3.11 8.75 32.04
CA PRO A 296 1.96 7.93 31.70
C PRO A 296 1.61 7.14 32.96
N THR A 297 0.39 7.32 33.46
CA THR A 297 -0.15 6.48 34.53
C THR A 297 0.00 5.03 34.06
N SER A 298 0.76 4.28 34.86
CA SER A 298 1.09 2.90 34.63
C SER A 298 -0.16 2.09 34.33
N ILE A 299 -0.11 1.31 33.25
CA ILE A 299 -0.98 0.16 33.02
C ILE A 299 -1.07 -0.63 34.34
N PRO A 300 -2.26 -0.89 34.91
CA PRO A 300 -2.37 -1.77 36.06
C PRO A 300 -1.83 -3.15 35.65
N ARG A 301 -0.68 -3.53 36.19
CA ARG A 301 -0.24 -4.93 36.20
C ARG A 301 -1.16 -5.69 37.15
N GLY A 302 -2.27 -6.16 36.60
CA GLY A 302 -3.28 -6.94 37.30
C GLY A 302 -3.54 -8.28 36.63
N ILE A 303 -2.50 -9.02 36.23
CA ILE A 303 -2.58 -10.48 36.07
C ILE A 303 -1.28 -11.08 36.60
N ALA A 304 -1.24 -11.29 37.91
CA ALA A 304 -0.36 -12.26 38.54
C ALA A 304 -1.21 -13.06 39.54
N ALA A 305 -1.29 -14.37 39.27
CA ALA A 305 -1.59 -15.46 40.19
C ALA A 305 -2.97 -15.48 40.91
N ALA A 306 -3.86 -16.34 40.41
CA ALA A 306 -4.69 -17.21 41.25
C ALA A 306 -5.26 -18.36 40.38
N GLY A 307 -4.90 -19.62 40.72
CA GLY A 307 -5.45 -20.85 40.13
C GLY A 307 -4.42 -21.72 39.46
#